data_AF-A0A1E7LFA0-F1
#
_entry.id   AF-A0A1E7LFA0-F1
#
_cell.length_a   1.000
_cell.length_b   1.000
_cell.length_c   1.000
_cell.angle_alpha   90.00
_cell.angle_beta   90.00
_cell.angle_gamma   90.00
#
_symmetry.space_group_name_H-M   'P 1'
#
loop_
_entity.id
_entity.type
_entity.pdbx_description
1 polymer ?
#
loop_
_entity_poly.entity_id
_entity_poly.type
_entity_poly.pdbx_seq_one_letter_code
_entity_poly.pdbx_strand_id
1 'polypeptide(L)'
;MIDAIAWKYRTGSPWMDLPAEFGSRKGAYSRLRNWAIDGTWERVFTTLPAQADASEDLSWVVSVDSTVVRAHQHAAGARKKGLQPTSRRTTPPAAPEAG
;
A
#
# COMPACT_ATOMS: atom_id res chain seq x y z
N MET A 1 2.99 -16.25 3.41
CA MET A 1 3.78 -15.06 3.82
C MET A 1 4.44 -14.36 2.63
N ILE A 2 5.24 -15.05 1.80
CA ILE A 2 5.75 -14.46 0.55
C ILE A 2 4.58 -14.14 -0.40
N ASP A 3 3.56 -15.00 -0.45
CA ASP A 3 2.34 -14.74 -1.23
C ASP A 3 1.59 -13.48 -0.77
N ALA A 4 1.63 -13.18 0.53
CA ALA A 4 1.06 -11.95 1.07
C ALA A 4 1.78 -10.69 0.56
N ILE A 5 3.11 -10.79 0.42
CA ILE A 5 3.96 -9.73 -0.12
C ILE A 5 3.70 -9.59 -1.63
N ALA A 6 3.68 -10.70 -2.36
CA ALA A 6 3.34 -10.71 -3.78
C ALA A 6 1.95 -10.11 -4.05
N TRP A 7 0.95 -10.49 -3.26
CA TRP A 7 -0.40 -9.93 -3.34
C TRP A 7 -0.41 -8.41 -3.11
N LYS A 8 0.34 -7.91 -2.11
CA LYS A 8 0.43 -6.48 -1.80
C LYS A 8 1.00 -5.68 -2.97
N TYR A 9 2.01 -6.19 -3.65
CA TYR A 9 2.61 -5.53 -4.82
C TYR A 9 1.75 -5.66 -6.07
N ARG A 10 1.08 -6.80 -6.26
CA ARG A 10 0.15 -7.01 -7.37
C ARG A 10 -1.08 -6.11 -7.29
N THR A 11 -1.64 -5.91 -6.10
CA THR A 11 -2.90 -5.17 -5.91
C THR A 11 -2.69 -3.68 -5.57
N GLY A 12 -1.55 -3.33 -4.98
CA GLY A 12 -1.32 -1.99 -4.44
C GLY A 12 -2.13 -1.66 -3.18
N SER A 13 -3.10 -2.51 -2.78
CA SER A 13 -4.02 -2.26 -1.67
C SER A 13 -3.32 -2.06 -0.32
N PRO A 14 -3.90 -1.31 0.63
CA PRO A 14 -3.38 -1.20 1.98
C PRO A 14 -3.15 -2.55 2.64
N TRP A 15 -2.14 -2.65 3.53
CA TRP A 15 -1.90 -3.85 4.33
C TRP A 15 -3.12 -4.25 5.18
N MET A 16 -3.98 -3.29 5.54
CA MET A 16 -5.19 -3.53 6.31
C MET A 16 -6.18 -4.44 5.59
N ASP A 17 -6.15 -4.43 4.25
CA ASP A 17 -7.09 -5.16 3.39
C ASP A 17 -6.55 -6.52 2.94
N LEU A 18 -5.41 -6.97 3.49
CA LEU A 18 -4.84 -8.27 3.15
C LEU A 18 -5.84 -9.39 3.51
N PRO A 19 -6.24 -10.24 2.55
CA PRO A 19 -7.13 -11.36 2.82
C PRO A 19 -6.54 -12.34 3.83
N ALA A 20 -7.40 -12.93 4.67
CA ALA A 20 -6.99 -13.81 5.77
C ALA A 20 -6.28 -15.09 5.30
N GLU A 21 -6.55 -15.55 4.07
CA GLU A 21 -5.90 -16.70 3.44
C GLU A 21 -4.38 -16.53 3.29
N PHE A 22 -3.87 -15.29 3.22
CA PHE A 22 -2.44 -14.99 3.15
C PHE A 22 -1.74 -15.02 4.51
N GLY A 23 -2.51 -15.17 5.60
CA GLY A 23 -2.02 -15.29 6.97
C GLY A 23 -1.71 -13.94 7.64
N SER A 24 -0.70 -13.94 8.51
CA SER A 24 -0.41 -12.80 9.39
C SER A 24 0.10 -11.57 8.62
N ARG A 25 -0.72 -10.51 8.61
CA ARG A 25 -0.37 -9.16 8.11
C ARG A 25 0.93 -8.63 8.72
N LYS A 26 1.05 -8.70 10.04
CA LYS A 26 2.24 -8.23 10.77
C LYS A 26 3.48 -9.02 10.37
N GLY A 27 3.36 -10.35 10.25
CA GLY A 27 4.46 -11.21 9.83
C GLY A 27 4.96 -10.90 8.43
N ALA A 28 4.03 -10.72 7.48
CA ALA A 28 4.35 -10.35 6.10
C ALA A 28 5.07 -8.99 6.03
N TYR A 29 4.55 -7.97 6.72
CA TYR A 29 5.18 -6.66 6.77
C TYR A 29 6.58 -6.71 7.42
N SER A 30 6.71 -7.38 8.56
CA SER A 30 7.99 -7.52 9.25
C SER A 30 9.02 -8.24 8.38
N ARG A 31 8.63 -9.31 7.68
CA ARG A 31 9.53 -10.00 6.75
C ARG A 31 9.92 -9.10 5.59
N LEU A 32 8.96 -8.45 4.93
CA LEU A 32 9.24 -7.53 3.84
C LEU A 32 10.29 -6.49 4.25
N ARG A 33 10.08 -5.85 5.41
CA ARG A 33 10.97 -4.82 5.94
C ARG A 33 12.35 -5.38 6.29
N ASN A 34 12.42 -6.51 7.00
CA ASN A 34 13.70 -7.07 7.43
C ASN A 34 14.54 -7.49 6.22
N TRP A 35 13.92 -8.14 5.22
CA TRP A 35 14.59 -8.55 4.00
C TRP A 35 15.02 -7.40 3.09
N ALA A 36 14.38 -6.24 3.22
CA ALA A 36 14.82 -5.03 2.55
C ALA A 36 16.05 -4.43 3.24
N ILE A 37 16.12 -4.52 4.57
CA ILE A 37 17.24 -3.99 5.36
C ILE A 37 18.47 -4.89 5.27
N ASP A 38 18.29 -6.21 5.30
CA ASP A 38 19.39 -7.18 5.28
C ASP A 38 19.88 -7.53 3.86
N GLY A 39 19.27 -6.93 2.83
CA GLY A 39 19.64 -7.12 1.42
C GLY A 39 19.16 -8.44 0.82
N THR A 40 18.35 -9.23 1.51
CA THR A 40 17.81 -10.50 0.98
C THR A 40 17.03 -10.27 -0.31
N TRP A 41 16.24 -9.20 -0.41
CA TRP A 41 15.53 -8.91 -1.65
C TRP A 41 16.46 -8.67 -2.83
N GLU A 42 17.52 -7.88 -2.65
CA GLU A 42 18.51 -7.64 -3.70
C GLU A 42 19.14 -8.95 -4.18
N ARG A 43 19.52 -9.84 -3.26
CA ARG A 43 20.05 -11.16 -3.61
C ARG A 43 19.02 -11.99 -4.38
N VAL A 44 17.77 -12.01 -3.93
CA VAL A 44 16.70 -12.74 -4.62
C VAL A 44 16.49 -12.20 -6.04
N PHE A 45 16.43 -10.88 -6.22
CA PHE A 45 16.21 -10.24 -7.52
C PHE A 45 17.42 -10.29 -8.46
N THR A 46 18.61 -10.57 -7.95
CA THR A 46 19.81 -10.76 -8.78
C THR A 46 20.07 -12.23 -9.12
N THR A 47 19.86 -13.12 -8.15
CA THR A 47 20.17 -14.56 -8.31
C THR A 47 19.10 -15.31 -9.08
N LEU A 48 17.81 -15.05 -8.82
CA LEU A 48 16.74 -15.82 -9.48
C LEU A 48 16.69 -15.59 -11.00
N PRO A 49 16.79 -14.36 -11.53
CA PRO A 49 16.86 -14.17 -12.97
C PRO A 49 18.09 -14.85 -13.59
N ALA A 50 19.27 -14.69 -12.97
CA ALA A 50 20.50 -15.32 -13.47
C ALA A 50 20.42 -16.85 -13.51
N GLN A 51 19.73 -17.49 -12.56
CA GLN A 51 19.51 -18.94 -12.58
C GLN A 51 18.54 -19.36 -13.67
N ALA A 52 17.47 -18.61 -13.88
CA ALA A 52 16.45 -18.95 -14.87
C ALA A 52 16.91 -18.61 -16.30
N ASP A 53 17.84 -17.66 -16.48
CA ASP A 53 18.54 -17.41 -17.75
C ASP A 53 19.42 -18.61 -18.11
N ALA A 54 20.12 -19.17 -17.11
CA ALA A 54 20.99 -20.33 -17.30
C ALA A 54 20.22 -21.62 -17.59
N SER A 55 18.94 -21.73 -17.20
CA SER A 55 18.11 -22.91 -17.48
C SER A 55 17.27 -22.79 -18.76
N GLU A 56 17.38 -21.69 -19.53
CA GLU A 56 16.52 -21.36 -20.68
C GLU A 56 15.00 -21.34 -20.35
N ASP A 57 14.63 -21.28 -19.07
CA ASP A 57 13.21 -21.29 -18.62
C ASP A 57 12.55 -19.89 -18.70
N LEU A 58 13.31 -18.84 -19.02
CA LEU A 58 12.85 -17.44 -19.03
C LEU A 58 12.16 -16.99 -20.33
N SER A 59 11.36 -17.84 -20.97
CA SER A 59 10.64 -17.40 -22.19
C SER A 59 9.53 -16.35 -21.94
N TRP A 60 9.14 -16.06 -20.69
CA TRP A 60 7.92 -15.29 -20.39
C TRP A 60 8.04 -14.13 -19.38
N VAL A 61 9.21 -13.83 -18.82
CA VAL A 61 9.33 -12.75 -17.81
C VAL A 61 9.50 -11.39 -18.49
N VAL A 62 8.38 -10.74 -18.82
CA VAL A 62 8.36 -9.31 -19.19
C VAL A 62 8.35 -8.48 -17.91
N SER A 63 9.47 -7.83 -17.59
CA SER A 63 9.55 -6.84 -16.52
C SER A 63 8.70 -5.61 -16.89
N VAL A 64 7.72 -5.27 -16.05
CA VAL A 64 6.89 -4.08 -16.23
C VAL A 64 7.28 -3.05 -15.17
N ASP A 65 7.97 -1.99 -15.58
CA ASP A 65 8.30 -0.87 -14.72
C ASP A 65 7.18 0.18 -14.75
N SER A 66 6.67 0.55 -13.57
CA SER A 66 5.73 1.67 -13.44
C SER A 66 6.51 2.98 -13.27
N THR A 67 6.17 4.01 -14.04
CA THR A 67 6.72 5.36 -13.86
C THR A 67 5.73 6.24 -13.10
N VAL A 68 6.21 6.99 -12.11
CA VAL A 68 5.39 7.94 -11.33
C VAL A 68 5.88 9.35 -11.63
N VAL A 69 5.03 10.17 -12.26
CA VAL A 69 5.29 11.60 -12.51
C VAL A 69 4.50 12.44 -11.50
N ARG A 70 5.17 13.34 -10.78
CA ARG A 70 4.50 14.29 -9.87
C ARG A 70 3.61 15.22 -10.69
N ALA A 71 2.32 15.22 -10.40
CA ALA A 71 1.39 16.15 -11.01
C ALA A 71 1.67 17.59 -10.54
N HIS A 72 1.55 18.57 -11.44
CA HIS A 72 1.66 19.98 -11.09
C HIS A 72 0.53 20.38 -10.13
N GLN A 73 0.74 21.35 -9.25
CA GLN A 73 -0.25 21.76 -8.23
C GLN A 73 -1.63 22.15 -8.80
N HIS A 74 -1.66 22.62 -10.05
CA HIS A 74 -2.88 22.96 -10.79
C HIS A 74 -3.59 21.77 -11.46
N ALA A 75 -3.04 20.55 -11.38
CA ALA A 75 -3.66 19.34 -11.89
C ALA A 75 -4.77 18.79 -10.97
N ALA A 76 -4.90 19.33 -9.74
CA ALA A 76 -6.07 19.11 -8.92
C ALA A 76 -7.27 19.81 -9.60
N GLY A 77 -8.03 19.06 -10.39
CA GLY A 77 -9.20 19.56 -11.11
C GLY A 77 -10.23 20.25 -10.20
N ALA A 78 -11.23 20.89 -10.82
CA ALA A 78 -12.23 21.70 -10.13
C ALA A 78 -12.94 20.96 -8.98
N ARG A 79 -13.19 21.66 -7.86
CA ARG A 79 -13.89 21.12 -6.70
C ARG A 79 -15.31 20.70 -7.08
N LYS A 80 -15.64 19.40 -6.96
CA LYS A 80 -17.03 18.95 -6.97
C LYS A 80 -17.70 19.41 -5.68
N LYS A 81 -18.66 20.32 -5.78
CA LYS A 81 -19.48 20.84 -4.67
C LYS A 81 -20.40 19.71 -4.17
N GLY A 82 -19.89 18.85 -3.29
CA GLY A 82 -20.71 17.93 -2.50
C GLY A 82 -21.45 18.70 -1.40
N LEU A 83 -22.71 18.33 -1.15
CA LEU A 83 -23.54 18.89 -0.07
C LEU A 83 -22.76 18.87 1.26
N GLN A 84 -22.61 20.04 1.88
CA GLN A 84 -22.07 20.18 3.22
C GLN A 84 -22.95 19.40 4.20
N PRO A 85 -22.42 18.47 5.01
CA PRO A 85 -23.15 17.95 6.17
C PRO A 85 -23.30 19.11 7.16
N THR A 86 -24.55 19.52 7.41
CA THR A 86 -24.87 20.55 8.40
C THR A 86 -24.41 20.05 9.77
N SER A 87 -23.38 20.68 10.33
CA SER A 87 -23.00 20.51 11.73
C SER A 87 -24.22 20.77 12.62
N ARG A 88 -24.62 19.77 13.41
CA ARG A 88 -25.69 19.89 14.40
C ARG A 88 -25.16 20.77 15.53
N ARG A 89 -25.76 21.95 15.68
CA ARG A 89 -25.47 22.95 16.72
C ARG A 89 -25.65 22.30 18.10
N THR A 90 -24.57 22.16 18.87
CA THR A 90 -24.61 21.76 20.29
C THR A 90 -25.12 22.94 21.11
N THR A 91 -26.28 22.79 21.75
CA THR A 91 -26.81 23.76 22.72
C THR A 91 -25.99 23.66 24.02
N PRO A 92 -25.49 24.76 24.60
CA PRO A 92 -24.89 24.73 25.94
C PRO A 92 -25.97 24.55 27.01
N PRO A 93 -25.69 23.82 28.12
CA PRO A 93 -26.62 23.73 29.25
C PRO A 93 -26.72 25.07 29.99
N ALA A 94 -27.94 25.40 30.44
CA ALA A 94 -28.25 26.62 31.18
C ALA A 94 -27.49 26.68 32.51
N ALA A 95 -26.97 27.88 32.84
CA ALA A 95 -26.35 28.17 34.12
C ALA A 95 -27.41 28.15 35.26
N PRO A 96 -27.05 27.75 36.49
CA PRO A 96 -27.97 27.83 37.62
C PRO A 96 -28.10 29.29 38.11
N GLU A 97 -29.33 29.72 38.32
CA GLU A 97 -29.67 31.01 38.90
C GLU A 97 -29.36 31.04 40.40
N ALA A 98 -28.93 32.21 40.86
CA ALA A 98 -28.54 32.48 42.24
C ALA A 98 -29.74 32.46 43.20
N GLY A 99 -29.49 31.96 44.41
CA GLY A 99 -30.31 32.10 45.60
C GLY A 99 -29.45 31.98 46.84
#